data_AF-A0A7L0BB75-F1
#
_entry.id   AF-A0A7L0BB75-F1
#
_cell.length_a   1.000
_cell.length_b   1.000
_cell.length_c   1.000
_cell.angle_alpha   90.00
_cell.angle_beta   90.00
_cell.angle_gamma   90.00
#
_symmetry.space_group_name_H-M   'P 1'
#
loop_
_entity.id
_entity.type
_entity.pdbx_description
1 polymer ?
#
loop_
_entity_poly.entity_id
_entity_poly.type
_entity_poly.pdbx_seq_one_letter_code
_entity_poly.pdbx_strand_id
1 'polypeptide(L)'
;PLPSYDEVLVCTPDTEEEEVELLVRRALSPGSQDQKIYCLLGADKLVYKVSKQLESHFFRLVQSSSIPNYRFIIFCNAKAQNSYVITAFDAYKVTFPCYSNTEIQTYLKMHLTVPSGTAPVAQAFEEPYQQNVKFVFSEQAGMGK
;
A
#
# COMPACT_ATOMS: atom_id res chain seq x y z
N PRO A 1 -2.52 -12.99 4.35
CA PRO A 1 -3.55 -12.42 3.45
C PRO A 1 -2.96 -11.21 2.74
N LEU A 2 -3.51 -10.80 1.59
CA LEU A 2 -3.12 -9.52 0.98
C LEU A 2 -3.69 -8.35 1.81
N PRO A 3 -3.00 -7.19 1.84
CA PRO A 3 -3.47 -6.05 2.61
C PRO A 3 -4.75 -5.45 2.03
N SER A 4 -5.57 -4.84 2.89
CA SER A 4 -6.79 -4.13 2.49
C SER A 4 -6.66 -2.59 2.60
N TYR A 5 -7.73 -1.88 2.24
CA TYR A 5 -7.78 -0.41 2.24
C TYR A 5 -7.59 0.23 3.62
N ASP A 6 -7.77 -0.55 4.70
CA ASP A 6 -7.51 -0.11 6.07
C ASP A 6 -6.01 -0.07 6.40
N GLU A 7 -5.19 -0.82 5.65
CA GLU A 7 -3.74 -0.95 5.81
C GLU A 7 -2.97 -0.11 4.77
N VAL A 8 -3.44 -0.05 3.52
CA VAL A 8 -2.73 0.64 2.43
C VAL A 8 -3.62 1.71 1.82
N LEU A 9 -3.18 2.98 1.90
CA LEU A 9 -3.78 4.10 1.20
C LEU A 9 -2.93 4.46 -0.01
N VAL A 10 -3.54 4.43 -1.20
CA VAL A 10 -2.91 4.87 -2.45
C VAL A 10 -3.17 6.36 -2.62
N CYS A 11 -2.15 7.17 -2.40
CA CYS A 11 -2.27 8.62 -2.46
C CYS A 11 -2.40 9.12 -3.89
N THR A 12 -3.29 10.08 -4.07
CA THR A 12 -3.53 10.84 -5.29
C THR A 12 -3.56 12.34 -4.97
N PRO A 13 -3.54 13.22 -5.97
CA PRO A 13 -3.74 14.66 -5.74
C PRO A 13 -5.09 14.99 -5.07
N ASP A 14 -6.08 14.12 -5.20
CA ASP A 14 -7.43 14.30 -4.66
C ASP A 14 -7.61 13.66 -3.27
N THR A 15 -6.57 13.01 -2.73
CA THR A 15 -6.64 12.37 -1.40
C THR A 15 -6.92 13.40 -0.32
N GLU A 16 -7.91 13.11 0.51
CA GLU A 16 -8.40 14.03 1.54
C GLU A 16 -7.60 13.93 2.85
N GLU A 17 -7.67 14.98 3.65
CA GLU A 17 -7.01 15.02 4.97
C GLU A 17 -7.53 13.93 5.91
N GLU A 18 -8.83 13.62 5.83
CA GLU A 18 -9.47 12.62 6.68
C GLU A 18 -8.94 11.22 6.40
N GLU A 19 -8.76 10.84 5.13
CA GLU A 19 -8.22 9.54 4.74
C GLU A 19 -6.83 9.31 5.32
N VAL A 20 -5.98 10.33 5.22
CA VAL A 20 -4.61 10.31 5.76
C VAL A 20 -4.61 10.27 7.28
N GLU A 21 -5.44 11.10 7.92
CA GLU A 21 -5.57 11.11 9.38
C GLU A 21 -6.03 9.75 9.91
N LEU A 22 -7.05 9.15 9.30
CA LEU A 22 -7.55 7.84 9.69
C LEU A 22 -6.47 6.76 9.62
N LEU A 23 -5.68 6.73 8.54
CA LEU A 23 -4.60 5.76 8.41
C LEU A 23 -3.50 5.96 9.48
N VAL A 24 -3.08 7.21 9.70
CA VAL A 24 -2.06 7.54 10.71
C VAL A 24 -2.56 7.17 12.12
N ARG A 25 -3.83 7.41 12.42
CA ARG A 25 -4.43 7.02 13.69
C ARG A 25 -4.47 5.50 13.84
N ARG A 26 -4.85 4.74 12.82
CA ARG A 26 -4.81 3.26 12.89
C ARG A 26 -3.40 2.73 13.13
N ALA A 27 -2.40 3.39 12.54
CA ALA A 27 -0.99 3.01 12.70
C ALA A 27 -0.40 3.34 14.07
N LEU A 28 -0.86 4.43 14.71
CA LEU A 28 -0.21 5.02 15.89
C LEU A 28 -1.12 5.12 17.13
N SER A 29 -2.33 4.54 17.11
CA SER A 29 -3.23 4.56 18.27
C SER A 29 -3.05 3.34 19.18
N PRO A 30 -3.11 3.51 20.52
CA PRO A 30 -3.12 2.41 21.46
C PRO A 30 -4.32 1.49 21.20
N GLY A 31 -4.10 0.20 20.96
CA GLY A 31 -5.16 -0.75 20.62
C GLY A 31 -5.11 -1.27 19.19
N SER A 32 -4.14 -0.87 18.37
CA SER A 32 -3.77 -1.57 17.13
C SER A 32 -3.15 -2.94 17.45
N GLN A 33 -3.96 -3.87 17.95
CA GLN A 33 -3.52 -5.18 18.47
C GLN A 33 -2.90 -6.08 17.38
N ASP A 34 -3.14 -5.79 16.10
CA ASP A 34 -2.84 -6.71 15.01
C ASP A 34 -1.40 -6.62 14.48
N GLN A 35 -0.54 -5.73 15.00
CA GLN A 35 0.81 -5.53 14.47
C GLN A 35 0.86 -5.39 12.92
N LYS A 36 -0.22 -4.89 12.30
CA LYS A 36 -0.32 -4.70 10.86
C LYS A 36 0.67 -3.66 10.37
N ILE A 37 0.96 -3.70 9.07
CA ILE A 37 1.79 -2.71 8.40
C ILE A 37 0.85 -1.71 7.73
N TYR A 38 0.98 -0.44 8.11
CA TYR A 38 0.23 0.65 7.50
C TYR A 38 1.10 1.41 6.52
N CYS A 39 0.54 1.77 5.36
CA CYS A 39 1.31 2.26 4.23
C CYS A 39 0.60 3.41 3.51
N LEU A 40 1.32 4.53 3.33
CA LEU A 40 0.98 5.57 2.35
C LEU A 40 1.78 5.33 1.07
N LEU A 41 1.11 4.90 0.00
CA LEU A 41 1.75 4.66 -1.29
C LEU A 41 1.63 5.89 -2.20
N GLY A 42 2.76 6.48 -2.59
CA GLY A 42 2.79 7.66 -3.46
C GLY A 42 2.49 8.96 -2.72
N ALA A 43 2.92 9.06 -1.46
CA ALA A 43 2.64 10.22 -0.59
C ALA A 43 3.22 11.54 -1.13
N ASP A 44 4.17 11.49 -2.08
CA ASP A 44 4.66 12.65 -2.81
C ASP A 44 3.61 13.36 -3.68
N LYS A 45 2.50 12.68 -4.00
CA LYS A 45 1.39 13.24 -4.78
C LYS A 45 0.40 14.04 -3.94
N LEU A 46 0.49 13.95 -2.60
CA LEU A 46 -0.39 14.70 -1.72
C LEU A 46 -0.19 16.19 -1.92
N VAL A 47 -1.29 16.94 -1.96
CA VAL A 47 -1.21 18.40 -1.98
C VAL A 47 -0.58 18.92 -0.69
N TYR A 48 -0.02 20.14 -0.75
CA TYR A 48 0.72 20.72 0.37
C TYR A 48 -0.06 20.72 1.69
N LYS A 49 -1.35 21.10 1.66
CA LYS A 49 -2.23 21.15 2.83
C LYS A 49 -2.31 19.78 3.52
N VAL A 50 -2.59 18.74 2.74
CA VAL A 50 -2.70 17.35 3.23
C VAL A 50 -1.35 16.84 3.72
N SER A 51 -0.27 17.17 3.03
CA SER A 51 1.10 16.80 3.40
C SER A 51 1.54 17.41 4.75
N LYS A 52 1.19 18.68 4.99
CA LYS A 52 1.42 19.36 6.26
C LYS A 52 0.60 18.74 7.39
N GLN A 53 -0.64 18.36 7.10
CA GLN A 53 -1.51 17.69 8.05
C GLN A 53 -0.96 16.32 8.45
N LEU A 54 -0.49 15.52 7.48
CA LEU A 54 0.20 14.24 7.69
C LEU A 54 1.36 14.39 8.68
N GLU A 55 2.26 15.33 8.41
CA GLU A 55 3.42 15.61 9.28
C GLU A 55 2.98 15.95 10.71
N SER A 56 2.05 16.91 10.84
CA SER A 56 1.57 17.37 12.16
C SER A 56 0.93 16.24 12.95
N HIS A 57 0.03 15.47 12.33
CA HIS A 57 -0.64 14.34 12.98
C HIS A 57 0.31 13.24 13.36
N PHE A 58 1.25 12.88 12.47
CA PHE A 58 2.25 11.86 12.72
C PHE A 58 3.10 12.21 13.95
N PHE A 59 3.71 13.40 13.98
CA PHE A 59 4.57 13.78 15.10
C PHE A 59 3.80 13.94 16.40
N ARG A 60 2.59 14.50 16.36
CA ARG A 60 1.74 14.60 17.55
C ARG A 60 1.42 13.22 18.12
N LEU A 61 1.07 12.26 17.27
CA LEU A 61 0.74 10.91 17.71
C LEU A 61 1.97 10.17 18.22
N VAL A 62 3.09 10.19 17.48
CA VAL A 62 4.35 9.58 17.92
C VAL A 62 4.81 10.13 19.28
N GLN A 63 4.71 11.44 19.52
CA GLN A 63 5.06 12.05 20.81
C GLN A 63 4.11 11.65 21.94
N SER A 64 2.81 11.53 21.65
CA SER A 64 1.79 11.19 22.65
C SER A 64 1.65 9.69 22.94
N SER A 65 2.08 8.84 22.00
CA SER A 65 1.88 7.41 22.03
C SER A 65 3.07 6.69 22.67
N SER A 66 2.83 5.85 23.67
CA SER A 66 3.83 4.92 24.22
C SER A 66 3.88 3.61 23.40
N ILE A 67 3.86 3.73 22.06
CA ILE A 67 3.88 2.56 21.17
C ILE A 67 5.31 2.35 20.68
N PRO A 68 6.10 1.47 21.33
CA PRO A 68 7.51 1.29 20.98
C PRO A 68 7.73 0.68 19.60
N ASN A 69 6.71 0.10 18.95
CA ASN A 69 6.86 -0.75 17.77
C ASN A 69 5.77 -0.53 16.69
N TYR A 70 5.47 0.73 16.34
CA TYR A 70 4.58 0.99 15.21
C TYR A 70 5.22 0.54 13.87
N ARG A 71 4.39 0.19 12.89
CA ARG A 71 4.82 -0.18 11.53
C ARG A 71 4.10 0.71 10.52
N PHE A 72 4.66 1.89 10.30
CA PHE A 72 4.12 2.88 9.38
C PHE A 72 5.14 3.18 8.30
N ILE A 73 4.78 2.97 7.03
CA ILE A 73 5.65 3.13 5.88
C ILE A 73 5.09 4.22 4.96
N ILE A 74 5.97 5.11 4.51
CA ILE A 74 5.63 6.15 3.54
C ILE A 74 6.47 5.90 2.29
N PHE A 75 5.82 5.52 1.18
CA PHE A 75 6.46 5.41 -0.12
C PHE A 75 6.27 6.68 -0.91
N CYS A 76 7.37 7.21 -1.41
CA CYS A 76 7.40 8.36 -2.30
C CYS A 76 8.17 8.02 -3.58
N ASN A 77 7.82 8.67 -4.68
CA ASN A 77 8.67 8.68 -5.87
C ASN A 77 9.94 9.50 -5.60
N ALA A 78 11.10 8.85 -5.66
CA ALA A 78 12.40 9.51 -5.45
C ALA A 78 12.69 10.66 -6.45
N LYS A 79 12.01 10.69 -7.60
CA LYS A 79 12.14 11.76 -8.60
C LYS A 79 11.31 13.01 -8.27
N ALA A 80 10.43 12.97 -7.26
CA ALA A 80 9.57 14.09 -6.87
C ALA A 80 10.34 15.11 -6.00
N GLN A 81 11.27 15.84 -6.62
CA GLN A 81 12.22 16.73 -5.92
C GLN A 81 11.58 17.85 -5.07
N ASN A 82 10.33 18.25 -5.39
CA ASN A 82 9.60 19.31 -4.70
C ASN A 82 8.53 18.80 -3.71
N SER A 83 8.54 17.50 -3.39
CA SER A 83 7.56 16.92 -2.48
C SER A 83 7.80 17.38 -1.04
N TYR A 84 6.78 17.99 -0.44
CA TYR A 84 6.81 18.37 0.98
C TYR A 84 7.06 17.16 1.89
N VAL A 85 6.40 16.03 1.61
CA VAL A 85 6.50 14.80 2.42
C VAL A 85 7.94 14.28 2.42
N ILE A 86 8.60 14.27 1.24
CA ILE A 86 9.98 13.79 1.13
C ILE A 86 10.94 14.63 1.98
N THR A 87 10.73 15.95 2.03
CA THR A 87 11.53 16.87 2.85
C THR A 87 11.21 16.74 4.34
N ALA A 88 9.93 16.70 4.72
CA ALA A 88 9.50 16.63 6.11
C ALA A 88 9.95 15.34 6.82
N PHE A 89 10.00 14.23 6.08
CA PHE A 89 10.37 12.91 6.61
C PHE A 89 11.81 12.48 6.25
N ASP A 90 12.67 13.41 5.83
CA ASP A 90 14.04 13.10 5.37
C ASP A 90 14.86 12.33 6.41
N ALA A 91 14.76 12.72 7.69
CA ALA A 91 15.43 12.06 8.81
C ALA A 91 15.01 10.60 9.04
N TYR A 92 13.89 10.16 8.46
CA TYR A 92 13.33 8.81 8.58
C TYR A 92 13.54 7.95 7.34
N LYS A 93 14.28 8.44 6.33
CA LYS A 93 14.54 7.68 5.11
C LYS A 93 15.38 6.45 5.40
N VAL A 94 14.89 5.30 4.93
CA VAL A 94 15.58 4.02 5.01
C VAL A 94 15.64 3.36 3.64
N THR A 95 16.72 2.63 3.39
CA THR A 95 16.82 1.78 2.20
C THR A 95 16.12 0.45 2.49
N PHE A 96 15.25 0.01 1.58
CA PHE A 96 14.54 -1.26 1.69
C PHE A 96 14.94 -2.20 0.54
N PRO A 97 15.25 -3.48 0.80
CA PRO A 97 15.57 -4.43 -0.25
C PRO A 97 14.33 -4.71 -1.11
N CYS A 98 14.50 -4.66 -2.44
CA CYS A 98 13.43 -5.01 -3.37
C CYS A 98 13.44 -6.51 -3.63
N TYR A 99 12.27 -7.14 -3.59
CA TYR A 99 12.10 -8.53 -4.00
C TYR A 99 12.19 -8.66 -5.52
N SER A 100 12.65 -9.81 -6.00
CA SER A 100 12.66 -10.09 -7.43
C SER A 100 11.24 -10.20 -7.99
N ASN A 101 11.08 -9.90 -9.28
CA ASN A 101 9.79 -10.04 -9.96
C ASN A 101 9.24 -11.48 -9.84
N THR A 102 10.11 -12.49 -9.85
CA THR A 102 9.73 -13.90 -9.71
C THR A 102 9.18 -14.22 -8.32
N GLU A 103 9.77 -13.67 -7.25
CA GLU A 103 9.25 -13.82 -5.89
C GLU A 103 7.89 -13.15 -5.74
N ILE A 104 7.74 -11.91 -6.23
CA ILE A 104 6.48 -11.16 -6.17
C ILE A 104 5.38 -11.89 -6.95
N GLN A 105 5.68 -12.36 -8.17
CA GLN A 105 4.74 -13.13 -8.98
C GLN A 105 4.33 -14.42 -8.28
N THR A 106 5.27 -15.14 -7.67
CA THR A 106 4.98 -16.39 -6.95
C THR A 106 4.08 -16.12 -5.75
N TYR A 107 4.38 -15.08 -4.97
CA TYR A 107 3.58 -14.65 -3.83
C TYR A 107 2.14 -14.29 -4.25
N LEU A 108 1.99 -13.48 -5.31
CA LEU A 108 0.67 -13.10 -5.83
C LEU A 108 -0.10 -14.31 -6.36
N LYS A 109 0.54 -15.20 -7.12
CA LYS A 109 -0.09 -16.43 -7.63
C LYS A 109 -0.63 -17.26 -6.48
N MET A 110 0.17 -17.51 -5.45
CA MET A 110 -0.24 -18.29 -4.28
C MET A 110 -1.47 -17.70 -3.58
N HIS A 111 -1.54 -16.38 -3.45
CA HIS A 111 -2.67 -15.71 -2.78
C HIS A 111 -3.91 -15.54 -3.66
N LEU A 112 -3.77 -15.62 -4.98
CA LEU A 112 -4.87 -15.46 -5.93
C LEU A 112 -5.41 -16.79 -6.46
N THR A 113 -4.68 -17.90 -6.27
CA THR A 113 -5.15 -19.26 -6.59
C THR A 113 -6.34 -19.62 -5.72
N VAL A 114 -7.36 -20.19 -6.35
CA VAL A 114 -8.61 -20.55 -5.68
C VAL A 114 -8.60 -22.04 -5.32
N PRO A 115 -8.97 -22.43 -4.09
CA PRO A 115 -9.07 -23.84 -3.75
C PRO A 115 -10.11 -24.56 -4.62
N SER A 116 -9.81 -25.80 -5.03
CA SER A 116 -10.73 -26.64 -5.80
C SER A 116 -12.07 -26.79 -5.07
N GLY A 117 -13.18 -26.74 -5.82
CA GLY A 117 -14.55 -26.81 -5.29
C GLY A 117 -15.12 -25.51 -4.74
N THR A 118 -14.35 -24.41 -4.63
CA THR A 118 -14.85 -23.16 -4.00
C THR A 118 -15.33 -22.08 -4.98
N ALA A 119 -14.81 -22.06 -6.21
CA ALA A 119 -15.25 -21.11 -7.25
C ALA A 119 -15.37 -21.79 -8.64
N PRO A 120 -16.59 -22.10 -9.11
CA PRO A 120 -16.81 -22.76 -10.41
C PRO A 120 -16.24 -21.97 -11.60
N VAL A 121 -16.28 -20.64 -11.54
CA VAL A 121 -15.80 -19.76 -12.63
C VAL A 121 -14.28 -19.82 -12.77
N ALA A 122 -13.54 -19.87 -11.66
CA ALA A 122 -12.08 -19.98 -11.71
C ALA A 122 -11.64 -21.37 -12.23
N GLN A 123 -12.43 -22.41 -11.95
CA GLN A 123 -12.19 -23.80 -12.37
C GLN A 123 -12.53 -24.07 -13.84
N ALA A 124 -13.22 -23.15 -14.53
CA ALA A 124 -13.42 -23.26 -15.98
C ALA A 124 -12.12 -23.16 -16.79
N PHE A 125 -11.02 -22.80 -16.14
CA PHE A 125 -9.70 -22.66 -16.75
C PHE A 125 -8.78 -23.82 -16.34
N GLU A 126 -7.88 -24.17 -17.25
CA GLU A 126 -6.87 -25.22 -17.00
C GLU A 126 -5.85 -24.77 -15.95
N GLU A 127 -5.29 -25.73 -15.21
CA GLU A 127 -4.14 -25.46 -14.34
C GLU A 127 -2.94 -25.01 -15.20
N PRO A 128 -2.15 -23.99 -14.76
CA PRO A 128 -2.17 -23.32 -13.47
C PRO A 128 -3.01 -22.02 -13.40
N TYR A 129 -3.94 -21.79 -14.33
CA TYR A 129 -4.67 -20.52 -14.48
C TYR A 129 -5.96 -20.41 -13.64
N GLN A 130 -6.14 -21.25 -12.63
CA GLN A 130 -7.31 -21.24 -11.75
C GLN A 130 -7.20 -20.18 -10.65
N GLN A 131 -7.30 -18.91 -11.06
CA GLN A 131 -7.06 -17.73 -10.21
C GLN A 131 -8.26 -16.78 -10.18
N ASN A 132 -8.44 -16.09 -9.05
CA ASN A 132 -9.50 -15.09 -8.83
C ASN A 132 -9.31 -13.79 -9.63
N VAL A 133 -8.08 -13.48 -10.05
CA VAL A 133 -7.76 -12.27 -10.80
C VAL A 133 -6.88 -12.67 -11.99
N LYS A 134 -7.20 -12.10 -13.15
CA LYS A 134 -6.48 -12.37 -14.40
C LYS A 134 -6.29 -11.08 -15.17
N PHE A 135 -5.20 -11.04 -15.93
CA PHE A 135 -4.96 -9.98 -16.88
C PHE A 135 -4.83 -10.58 -18.28
N VAL A 136 -5.61 -10.08 -19.22
CA VAL A 136 -5.51 -10.44 -20.64
C VAL A 136 -4.98 -9.24 -21.39
N PHE A 137 -3.77 -9.37 -21.91
CA PHE A 137 -3.10 -8.30 -22.64
C PHE A 137 -2.74 -8.77 -24.04
N SER A 138 -2.74 -7.82 -24.97
CA SER A 138 -2.28 -8.02 -26.33
C SER A 138 -1.39 -6.84 -26.70
N GLU A 139 -0.29 -7.09 -27.39
CA GLU A 139 0.60 -6.01 -27.88
C GLU A 139 -0.08 -5.17 -28.96
N GLN A 140 -0.99 -5.78 -29.73
CA GLN A 140 -1.70 -5.15 -30.83
C GLN A 140 -3.22 -5.19 -30.62
N ALA A 141 -3.92 -4.20 -31.18
CA ALA A 141 -5.38 -4.15 -31.16
C ALA A 141 -5.98 -5.22 -32.11
N GLY A 142 -7.23 -5.64 -31.84
CA GLY A 142 -7.95 -6.59 -32.69
C GLY A 142 -7.58 -8.06 -32.52
N MET A 143 -6.72 -8.41 -31.56
CA MET A 143 -6.23 -9.78 -31.34
C MET A 143 -7.16 -10.68 -30.50
N GLY A 144 -8.30 -10.15 -30.04
CA GLY A 144 -9.20 -10.86 -29.12
C GLY A 144 -8.63 -10.91 -27.69
N LYS A 145 -8.91 -9.86 -26.91
CA LYS A 145 -8.69 -9.83 -25.46
C LYS A 145 -9.97 -10.22 -24.74
#